data_AF-A0A4U5QS77-F1
#
_entry.id   AF-A0A4U5QS77-F1
#
_cell.length_a   1.000
_cell.length_b   1.000
_cell.length_c   1.000
_cell.angle_alpha   90.00
_cell.angle_beta   90.00
_cell.angle_gamma   90.00
#
_symmetry.space_group_name_H-M   'P 1'
#
loop_
_entity.id
_entity.type
_entity.pdbx_description
1 polymer ?
#
loop_
_entity_poly.entity_id
_entity_poly.type
_entity_poly.pdbx_seq_one_letter_code
_entity_poly.pdbx_strand_id
1 'polypeptide(L)'
;MKRWFSDITLNVILKIIVSKRYVDYASPGEEKPGDEWRDSLRPFLELSGMFVASDALPFLRWLDLGGVEKAMKRTAKNLDHTAEKWLEEHKQKKASGTAKGEEDFMDLMLSALDDAKELSNRSADTINKATCLALILAASDTTSVTLAWDSLFTTKQSFNIETVDDAPIDMTETGGNNNVKANTSKSPSHSRLLLPCYDLQ
;
A
#
# COMPACT_ATOMS: atom_id res chain seq x y z
N MET A 1 -15.30 0.99 1.87
CA MET A 1 -14.20 1.23 2.82
C MET A 1 -12.86 0.68 2.32
N LYS A 2 -12.70 -0.62 2.04
CA LYS A 2 -11.43 -1.21 1.53
C LYS A 2 -10.83 -0.52 0.29
N ARG A 3 -11.67 -0.18 -0.71
CA ARG A 3 -11.21 0.56 -1.91
C ARG A 3 -10.60 1.92 -1.57
N TRP A 4 -11.22 2.67 -0.66
CA TRP A 4 -10.73 3.98 -0.23
C TRP A 4 -9.38 3.90 0.48
N PHE A 5 -9.21 2.91 1.37
CA PHE A 5 -7.91 2.66 2.03
C PHE A 5 -6.83 2.28 1.03
N SER A 6 -7.15 1.41 0.07
CA SER A 6 -6.23 1.03 -1.01
C SER A 6 -5.85 2.25 -1.87
N ASP A 7 -6.80 3.08 -2.26
CA ASP A 7 -6.55 4.27 -3.07
C ASP A 7 -5.67 5.31 -2.34
N ILE A 8 -5.89 5.54 -1.03
CA ILE A 8 -5.05 6.43 -0.21
C ILE A 8 -3.64 5.86 -0.04
N THR A 9 -3.56 4.57 0.29
CA THR A 9 -2.29 3.86 0.49
C THR A 9 -1.44 3.95 -0.77
N LEU A 10 -2.03 3.64 -1.92
CA LEU A 10 -1.38 3.75 -3.23
C LEU A 10 -0.92 5.17 -3.53
N ASN A 11 -1.74 6.17 -3.20
CA ASN A 11 -1.36 7.57 -3.38
C ASN A 11 -0.16 8.00 -2.53
N VAL A 12 -0.08 7.56 -1.28
CA VAL A 12 1.06 7.83 -0.40
C VAL A 12 2.32 7.14 -0.92
N ILE A 13 2.22 5.85 -1.25
CA ILE A 13 3.37 5.05 -1.70
C ILE A 13 3.91 5.58 -3.04
N LEU A 14 3.05 5.88 -4.01
CA LEU A 14 3.48 6.42 -5.30
C LEU A 14 4.13 7.80 -5.16
N LYS A 15 3.69 8.61 -4.20
CA LYS A 15 4.32 9.89 -3.89
C LYS A 15 5.70 9.72 -3.25
N ILE A 16 5.89 8.71 -2.41
CA ILE A 16 7.20 8.41 -1.81
C ILE A 16 8.19 7.86 -2.85
N ILE A 17 7.70 6.98 -3.74
CA ILE A 17 8.58 6.21 -4.61
C ILE A 17 8.95 6.96 -5.89
N VAL A 18 7.97 7.60 -6.53
CA VAL A 18 8.12 8.21 -7.88
C VAL A 18 7.65 9.66 -7.90
N SER A 19 7.31 10.22 -6.74
CA SER A 19 6.71 11.55 -6.61
C SER A 19 5.44 11.75 -7.48
N LYS A 20 4.74 10.66 -7.84
CA LYS A 20 3.50 10.67 -8.62
C LYS A 20 2.28 10.55 -7.71
N ARG A 21 1.16 11.13 -8.12
CA ARG A 21 -0.13 11.00 -7.44
C ARG A 21 -0.94 9.87 -8.08
N TYR A 22 -1.55 9.02 -7.27
CA TYR A 22 -2.43 7.93 -7.71
C TYR A 22 -3.86 8.40 -7.97
N VAL A 23 -4.34 9.38 -7.19
CA VAL A 23 -5.63 10.02 -7.42
C VAL A 23 -5.36 11.47 -7.74
N ASP A 24 -5.51 11.84 -9.01
CA ASP A 24 -5.60 13.23 -9.38
C ASP A 24 -7.08 13.63 -9.37
N TYR A 25 -7.47 14.45 -8.40
CA TYR A 25 -8.75 15.17 -8.48
C TYR A 25 -8.55 16.28 -9.51
N ALA A 26 -8.45 15.92 -10.79
CA ALA A 26 -8.24 16.88 -11.86
C ALA A 26 -9.39 17.89 -11.85
N SER A 27 -9.03 19.17 -11.81
CA SER A 27 -9.95 20.24 -12.25
C SER A 27 -10.42 19.91 -13.67
N PRO A 28 -11.69 20.21 -14.01
CA PRO A 28 -12.25 19.84 -15.30
C PRO A 28 -11.50 20.55 -16.43
N GLY A 29 -10.62 19.85 -17.14
CA GLY A 29 -9.93 20.39 -18.32
C GLY A 29 -8.54 19.82 -18.65
N GLU A 30 -7.85 19.16 -17.72
CA GLU A 30 -6.54 18.55 -18.01
C GLU A 30 -6.67 17.05 -18.32
N GLU A 31 -6.04 16.60 -19.41
CA GLU A 31 -5.95 15.18 -19.78
C GLU A 31 -5.34 14.39 -18.61
N LYS A 32 -6.14 13.53 -17.97
CA LYS A 32 -5.77 12.74 -16.78
C LYS A 32 -4.48 11.94 -17.03
N PRO A 33 -3.31 12.37 -16.54
CA PRO A 33 -2.08 11.62 -16.69
C PRO A 33 -2.04 10.63 -15.53
N GLY A 34 -2.81 9.54 -15.62
CA GLY A 34 -2.83 8.58 -14.53
C GLY A 34 -3.75 7.37 -14.64
N ASP A 35 -4.63 7.24 -15.64
CA ASP A 35 -5.57 6.11 -15.66
C ASP A 35 -4.92 4.78 -16.09
N GLU A 36 -3.97 4.77 -17.04
CA GLU A 36 -3.43 3.52 -17.61
C GLU A 36 -2.67 2.63 -16.59
N TRP A 37 -1.86 3.24 -15.72
CA TRP A 37 -1.18 2.52 -14.65
C TRP A 37 -2.18 1.91 -13.68
N ARG A 38 -3.20 2.67 -13.28
CA ARG A 38 -4.21 2.25 -12.29
C ARG A 38 -5.07 1.12 -12.85
N ASP A 39 -5.46 1.27 -14.11
CA ASP A 39 -6.23 0.28 -14.86
C ASP A 39 -5.45 -1.02 -15.09
N SER A 40 -4.11 -0.96 -15.08
CA SER A 40 -3.25 -2.15 -15.15
C SER A 40 -2.91 -2.72 -13.76
N LEU A 41 -2.76 -1.86 -12.75
CA LEU A 41 -2.34 -2.24 -11.40
C LEU A 41 -3.42 -3.01 -10.66
N ARG A 42 -4.69 -2.56 -10.72
CA ARG A 42 -5.77 -3.23 -10.01
C ARG A 42 -5.96 -4.67 -10.50
N PRO A 43 -6.10 -4.94 -11.81
CA PRO A 43 -6.18 -6.31 -12.30
C PRO A 43 -4.91 -7.11 -11.99
N PHE A 44 -3.72 -6.49 -11.99
CA PHE A 44 -2.49 -7.17 -11.61
C PHE A 44 -2.52 -7.65 -10.15
N LEU A 45 -2.93 -6.79 -9.21
CA LEU A 45 -3.08 -7.15 -7.80
C LEU A 45 -4.12 -8.26 -7.61
N GLU A 46 -5.29 -8.13 -8.27
CA GLU A 46 -6.33 -9.16 -8.23
C GLU A 46 -5.83 -10.50 -8.78
N LEU A 47 -5.16 -10.51 -9.93
CA LEU A 47 -4.61 -11.72 -10.55
C LEU A 47 -3.47 -12.33 -9.71
N SER A 48 -2.62 -11.51 -9.07
CA SER A 48 -1.53 -11.99 -8.23
C SER A 48 -2.00 -12.68 -6.94
N GLY A 49 -3.21 -12.36 -6.47
CA GLY A 49 -3.84 -12.99 -5.31
C GLY A 49 -4.67 -14.24 -5.66
N MET A 50 -4.87 -14.56 -6.94
CA MET A 50 -5.63 -15.73 -7.36
C MET A 50 -4.77 -16.98 -7.35
N PHE A 51 -5.25 -18.04 -6.71
CA PHE A 51 -4.64 -19.37 -6.79
C PHE A 51 -5.16 -20.09 -8.04
N VAL A 52 -4.28 -20.42 -8.99
CA VAL A 52 -4.66 -21.10 -10.23
C VAL A 52 -4.39 -22.60 -10.10
N ALA A 53 -5.22 -23.45 -10.70
CA ALA A 53 -4.99 -24.90 -10.70
C ALA A 53 -3.64 -25.30 -11.32
N SER A 54 -3.07 -24.47 -12.21
CA SER A 54 -1.73 -24.63 -12.76
C SER A 54 -0.62 -24.46 -11.72
N ASP A 55 -0.87 -23.73 -10.62
CA ASP A 55 0.09 -23.53 -9.53
C ASP A 55 0.25 -24.82 -8.71
N ALA A 56 -0.82 -25.61 -8.60
CA ALA A 56 -0.80 -26.93 -7.97
C ALA A 56 -0.35 -28.04 -8.94
N LEU A 57 -0.69 -27.93 -10.23
CA LEU A 57 -0.41 -28.93 -11.25
C LEU A 57 0.36 -28.30 -12.44
N PRO A 58 1.70 -28.26 -12.38
CA PRO A 58 2.54 -27.54 -13.35
C PRO A 58 2.36 -27.99 -14.81
N PHE A 59 1.95 -29.24 -15.03
CA PHE A 59 1.70 -29.78 -16.37
C PHE A 59 0.42 -29.23 -17.03
N LEU A 60 -0.47 -28.57 -16.29
CA LEU A 60 -1.65 -27.89 -16.84
C LEU A 60 -1.35 -26.47 -17.32
N ARG A 61 -0.11 -25.97 -17.14
CA ARG A 61 0.28 -24.59 -17.49
C ARG A 61 0.14 -24.29 -18.99
N TRP A 62 0.30 -25.30 -19.85
CA TRP A 62 0.13 -25.13 -21.30
C TRP A 62 -1.32 -24.83 -21.73
N LEU A 63 -2.30 -25.21 -20.90
CA LEU A 63 -3.72 -25.06 -21.22
C LEU A 63 -4.28 -23.68 -20.81
N ASP A 64 -3.54 -22.93 -19.97
CA ASP A 64 -3.95 -21.62 -19.39
C ASP A 64 -5.45 -21.60 -19.06
N LEU A 65 -5.89 -22.58 -18.25
CA LEU A 65 -7.30 -22.78 -17.88
C LEU A 65 -7.82 -21.52 -17.16
N GLY A 66 -8.44 -20.62 -17.91
CA GLY A 66 -8.97 -19.35 -17.41
C GLY A 66 -8.26 -18.11 -17.92
N GLY A 67 -7.19 -18.22 -18.74
CA GLY A 67 -6.51 -17.07 -19.35
C GLY A 67 -5.79 -16.17 -18.34
N VAL A 68 -5.60 -16.63 -17.11
CA VAL A 68 -5.07 -15.86 -15.98
C VAL A 68 -3.60 -15.53 -16.23
N GLU A 69 -2.80 -16.49 -16.71
CA GLU A 69 -1.38 -16.26 -16.98
C GLU A 69 -1.21 -15.23 -18.10
N LYS A 70 -2.03 -15.33 -19.16
CA LYS A 70 -2.02 -14.37 -20.28
C LYS A 70 -2.46 -12.97 -19.84
N ALA A 71 -3.49 -12.87 -19.01
CA ALA A 71 -3.95 -11.58 -18.47
C ALA A 71 -2.89 -10.95 -17.58
N MET A 72 -2.26 -11.73 -16.70
CA MET A 72 -1.21 -11.26 -15.79
C MET A 72 0.03 -10.78 -16.56
N LYS A 73 0.44 -11.50 -17.61
CA LYS A 73 1.54 -11.05 -18.48
C LYS A 73 1.22 -9.74 -19.20
N ARG A 74 -0.04 -9.53 -19.59
CA ARG A 74 -0.45 -8.29 -20.26
C ARG A 74 -0.40 -7.11 -19.29
N THR A 75 -0.97 -7.26 -18.10
CA THR A 75 -0.98 -6.19 -17.09
C THR A 75 0.43 -5.89 -16.60
N ALA A 76 1.26 -6.92 -16.38
CA ALA A 76 2.67 -6.75 -16.02
C ALA A 76 3.46 -5.95 -17.05
N LYS A 77 3.23 -6.16 -18.35
CA LYS A 77 3.88 -5.39 -19.42
C LYS A 77 3.48 -3.92 -19.42
N ASN A 78 2.20 -3.63 -19.18
CA ASN A 78 1.72 -2.25 -19.11
C ASN A 78 2.33 -1.51 -17.90
N LEU A 79 2.44 -2.21 -16.77
CA LEU A 79 3.13 -1.69 -15.58
C LEU A 79 4.62 -1.45 -15.90
N ASP A 80 5.33 -2.44 -16.42
CA ASP A 80 6.76 -2.28 -16.77
C ASP A 80 6.99 -1.10 -17.73
N HIS A 81 6.14 -0.93 -18.74
CA HIS A 81 6.21 0.20 -19.67
C HIS A 81 6.03 1.56 -18.98
N THR A 82 5.07 1.66 -18.05
CA THR A 82 4.86 2.90 -17.29
C THR A 82 6.01 3.18 -16.34
N ALA A 83 6.57 2.15 -15.69
CA ALA A 83 7.73 2.29 -14.82
C ALA A 83 8.97 2.72 -15.61
N GLU A 84 9.13 2.24 -16.85
CA GLU A 84 10.20 2.69 -17.76
C GLU A 84 10.03 4.17 -18.11
N LYS A 85 8.81 4.62 -18.42
CA LYS A 85 8.52 6.05 -18.64
C LYS A 85 8.89 6.91 -17.42
N TRP A 86 8.53 6.49 -16.21
CA TRP A 86 8.90 7.21 -15.00
C TRP A 86 10.42 7.26 -14.78
N LEU A 87 11.12 6.17 -15.06
CA LEU A 87 12.58 6.13 -14.94
C LEU A 87 13.26 7.10 -15.92
N GLU A 88 12.79 7.15 -17.17
CA GLU A 88 13.29 8.10 -18.17
C GLU A 88 13.03 9.56 -17.77
N GLU A 89 11.84 9.87 -17.23
CA GLU A 89 11.51 11.20 -16.71
C GLU A 89 12.48 11.63 -15.59
N HIS A 90 12.80 10.74 -14.64
CA HIS A 90 13.75 11.02 -13.56
C HIS A 90 15.18 11.21 -14.07
N LYS A 91 15.62 10.38 -15.02
CA LYS A 91 16.93 10.54 -15.66
C LYS A 91 17.05 11.88 -16.39
N GLN A 92 16.02 12.27 -17.14
CA GLN A 92 16.01 13.54 -17.86
C GLN A 92 16.04 14.73 -16.90
N LYS A 93 15.27 14.67 -15.81
CA LYS A 93 15.26 15.68 -14.74
C LYS A 93 16.61 15.82 -14.04
N LYS A 94 17.31 14.70 -13.81
CA LYS A 94 18.68 14.68 -13.26
C LYS A 94 19.67 15.30 -14.24
N ALA A 95 19.59 14.96 -15.52
CA ALA A 95 20.46 15.51 -16.57
C ALA A 95 20.24 17.01 -16.83
N SER A 96 19.01 17.52 -16.70
CA SER A 96 18.69 18.93 -16.91
C SER A 96 19.07 19.85 -15.75
N GLY A 97 19.64 19.31 -14.66
CA GLY A 97 19.97 20.07 -13.45
C GLY A 97 18.75 20.70 -12.76
N THR A 98 17.54 20.29 -13.14
CA THR A 98 16.26 20.74 -12.54
C THR A 98 15.91 19.94 -11.29
N ALA A 99 16.88 19.19 -10.74
CA ALA A 99 16.80 18.46 -9.47
C ALA A 99 16.74 19.39 -8.23
N LYS A 100 15.96 20.47 -8.31
CA LYS A 100 15.70 21.40 -7.22
C LYS A 100 14.45 21.02 -6.39
N GLY A 101 13.85 19.87 -6.68
CA GLY A 101 12.72 19.30 -5.95
C GLY A 101 13.15 18.24 -4.93
N GLU A 102 12.21 17.78 -4.09
CA GLU A 102 12.42 16.61 -3.23
C GLU A 102 12.92 15.41 -4.06
N GLU A 103 14.04 14.82 -3.62
CA GLU A 103 14.51 13.52 -4.10
C GLU A 103 13.52 12.44 -3.65
N ASP A 104 13.08 11.61 -4.59
CA ASP A 104 12.26 10.44 -4.28
C ASP A 104 13.09 9.14 -4.27
N PHE A 105 12.44 8.03 -3.94
CA PHE A 105 13.13 6.75 -3.88
C PHE A 105 13.75 6.33 -5.22
N MET A 106 13.11 6.65 -6.36
CA MET A 106 13.63 6.33 -7.68
C MET A 106 14.90 7.13 -8.00
N ASP A 107 14.95 8.40 -7.60
CA ASP A 107 16.14 9.26 -7.67
C ASP A 107 17.29 8.74 -6.79
N LEU A 108 16.97 8.26 -5.59
CA LEU A 108 17.94 7.61 -4.69
C LEU A 108 18.50 6.33 -5.29
N MET A 109 17.65 5.47 -5.85
CA MET A 109 18.06 4.24 -6.53
C MET A 109 18.90 4.54 -7.77
N LEU A 110 18.56 5.58 -8.54
CA LEU A 110 19.36 6.02 -9.69
C LEU A 110 20.78 6.40 -9.25
N SER A 111 20.91 7.13 -8.14
CA SER A 111 22.21 7.57 -7.64
C SER A 111 23.01 6.42 -7.02
N ALA A 112 22.36 5.55 -6.23
CA ALA A 112 23.01 4.38 -5.63
C ALA A 112 23.53 3.37 -6.67
N LEU A 113 22.82 3.21 -7.79
CA LEU A 113 23.22 2.30 -8.86
C LEU A 113 24.26 2.90 -9.81
N ASP A 114 24.32 4.23 -9.93
CA ASP A 114 25.38 4.93 -10.71
C ASP A 114 26.75 4.76 -10.04
N ASP A 115 26.78 4.73 -8.70
CA ASP A 115 28.00 4.46 -7.91
C ASP A 115 28.50 3.01 -8.05
N ALA A 116 27.61 2.07 -8.43
CA ALA A 116 27.93 0.66 -8.60
C ALA A 116 28.57 0.39 -9.97
N LYS A 117 29.88 0.66 -10.08
CA LYS A 117 30.69 0.54 -11.31
C LYS A 117 30.64 -0.81 -12.04
N GLU A 118 30.24 -1.88 -11.36
CA GLU A 118 30.14 -3.24 -11.93
C GLU A 118 28.83 -3.49 -12.71
N LEU A 119 27.83 -2.61 -12.58
CA LEU A 119 26.56 -2.74 -13.28
C LEU A 119 26.56 -1.95 -14.58
N SER A 120 26.14 -2.59 -15.67
CA SER A 120 25.80 -1.86 -16.90
C SER A 120 24.60 -0.93 -16.65
N ASN A 121 24.52 0.21 -17.35
CA ASN A 121 23.36 1.11 -17.24
C ASN A 121 22.02 0.38 -17.48
N ARG A 122 21.98 -0.58 -18.42
CA ARG A 122 20.76 -1.35 -18.70
C ARG A 122 20.35 -2.27 -17.53
N SER A 123 21.32 -2.86 -16.84
CA SER A 123 21.05 -3.65 -15.63
C SER A 123 20.63 -2.77 -14.46
N ALA A 124 21.26 -1.61 -14.27
CA ALA A 124 20.87 -0.64 -13.24
C ALA A 124 19.43 -0.18 -13.43
N ASP A 125 19.04 0.16 -14.66
CA ASP A 125 17.67 0.59 -14.99
C ASP A 125 16.64 -0.48 -14.66
N THR A 126 16.95 -1.73 -15.03
CA THR A 126 16.09 -2.87 -14.77
C THR A 126 15.93 -3.12 -13.28
N ILE A 127 17.01 -3.03 -12.51
CA ILE A 127 17.00 -3.19 -11.06
C ILE A 127 16.18 -2.08 -10.40
N ASN A 128 16.39 -0.81 -10.81
CA ASN A 128 15.66 0.31 -10.25
C ASN A 128 14.15 0.18 -10.49
N LYS A 129 13.73 0.01 -11.75
CA LYS A 129 12.30 -0.09 -12.08
C LYS A 129 11.64 -1.29 -11.41
N ALA A 130 12.31 -2.44 -11.37
CA ALA A 130 11.78 -3.64 -10.73
C ALA A 130 11.65 -3.47 -9.22
N THR A 131 12.65 -2.85 -8.57
CA THR A 131 12.62 -2.60 -7.11
C THR A 131 11.50 -1.62 -6.75
N CYS A 132 11.38 -0.51 -7.49
CA CYS A 132 10.30 0.45 -7.29
C CYS A 132 8.92 -0.19 -7.46
N LEU A 133 8.72 -0.97 -8.54
CA LEU A 133 7.47 -1.68 -8.79
C LEU A 133 7.15 -2.68 -7.67
N ALA A 134 8.14 -3.46 -7.22
CA ALA A 134 7.96 -4.42 -6.15
C ALA A 134 7.55 -3.75 -4.82
N LEU A 135 8.16 -2.60 -4.49
CA LEU A 135 7.80 -1.83 -3.30
C LEU A 135 6.37 -1.27 -3.38
N ILE A 136 5.97 -0.75 -4.54
CA ILE A 136 4.59 -0.27 -4.74
C ILE A 136 3.59 -1.40 -4.51
N LEU A 137 3.83 -2.57 -5.10
CA LEU A 137 2.95 -3.73 -4.97
C LEU A 137 2.86 -4.22 -3.52
N ALA A 138 4.01 -4.46 -2.87
CA ALA A 138 4.06 -5.02 -1.53
C ALA A 138 3.44 -4.11 -0.47
N ALA A 139 3.69 -2.79 -0.55
CA ALA A 139 3.18 -1.84 0.44
C ALA A 139 1.67 -1.57 0.29
N SER A 140 1.10 -1.78 -0.90
CA SER A 140 -0.31 -1.52 -1.18
C SER A 140 -1.24 -2.51 -0.48
N ASP A 141 -0.96 -3.81 -0.62
CA ASP A 141 -1.83 -4.85 -0.07
C ASP A 141 -1.70 -4.94 1.45
N THR A 142 -0.48 -4.87 1.98
CA THR A 142 -0.20 -5.00 3.42
C THR A 142 -0.80 -3.86 4.24
N THR A 143 -0.64 -2.61 3.79
CA THR A 143 -1.17 -1.44 4.50
C THR A 143 -2.69 -1.39 4.44
N SER A 144 -3.29 -1.73 3.29
CA SER A 144 -4.75 -1.79 3.13
C SER A 144 -5.39 -2.83 4.07
N VAL A 145 -4.77 -4.01 4.20
CA VAL A 145 -5.22 -5.06 5.14
C VAL A 145 -5.08 -4.59 6.59
N THR A 146 -3.96 -3.96 6.94
CA THR A 146 -3.71 -3.45 8.30
C THR A 146 -4.74 -2.40 8.70
N LEU A 147 -5.02 -1.42 7.84
CA LEU A 147 -6.02 -0.37 8.09
C LEU A 147 -7.44 -0.95 8.19
N ALA A 148 -7.76 -1.96 7.36
CA ALA A 148 -9.03 -2.65 7.47
C ALA A 148 -9.17 -3.37 8.81
N TRP A 149 -8.12 -4.05 9.27
CA TRP A 149 -8.11 -4.75 10.55
C TRP A 149 -8.22 -3.81 11.74
N ASP A 150 -7.49 -2.70 11.71
CA ASP A 150 -7.53 -1.65 12.74
C ASP A 150 -8.92 -1.01 12.84
N SER A 151 -9.56 -0.71 11.71
CA SER A 151 -10.93 -0.18 11.69
C SER A 151 -11.95 -1.16 12.28
N LEU A 152 -11.80 -2.46 11.99
CA LEU A 152 -12.66 -3.50 12.53
C LEU A 152 -12.44 -3.67 14.04
N PHE A 153 -11.18 -3.71 14.47
CA PHE A 153 -10.82 -3.85 15.88
C PHE A 153 -11.34 -2.67 16.70
N THR A 154 -11.15 -1.44 16.21
CA THR A 154 -11.66 -0.22 16.85
C THR A 154 -13.18 -0.25 16.98
N THR A 155 -13.90 -0.64 15.92
CA THR A 155 -15.37 -0.76 15.97
C THR A 155 -15.82 -1.84 16.97
N LYS A 156 -15.11 -2.97 17.03
CA LYS A 156 -15.40 -4.05 18.01
C LYS A 156 -15.13 -3.59 19.44
N GLN A 157 -14.05 -2.85 19.67
CA GLN A 157 -13.71 -2.33 21.00
C GLN A 157 -14.76 -1.32 21.49
N SER A 158 -15.21 -0.41 20.63
CA SER A 158 -16.28 0.55 20.99
C SER A 158 -17.61 -0.14 21.31
N PHE A 159 -18.00 -1.16 20.53
CA PHE A 159 -19.22 -1.92 20.81
C PHE A 159 -19.14 -2.73 22.13
N ASN A 160 -17.95 -3.26 22.45
CA ASN A 160 -17.74 -4.00 23.69
C ASN A 160 -17.65 -3.09 24.93
N ILE A 161 -17.46 -1.78 24.76
CA ILE A 161 -17.54 -0.79 25.83
C ILE A 161 -19.01 -0.40 26.08
N GLU A 162 -19.82 -0.26 25.03
CA GLU A 162 -21.27 0.02 25.17
C GLU A 162 -22.03 -1.11 25.87
N THR A 163 -21.66 -2.38 25.68
CA THR A 163 -22.36 -3.51 26.35
C THR A 163 -21.94 -3.72 27.81
N VAL A 164 -20.94 -2.99 28.32
CA VAL A 164 -20.49 -3.08 29.73
C VAL A 164 -21.24 -2.08 30.63
N ASP A 165 -22.00 -1.15 30.06
CA ASP A 165 -22.82 -0.19 30.82
C ASP A 165 -24.24 -0.70 31.16
N ASP A 166 -24.59 -1.95 30.84
CA ASP A 166 -25.90 -2.58 31.17
C ASP A 166 -25.95 -3.23 32.57
N ALA A 167 -25.18 -2.73 33.55
CA ALA A 167 -25.32 -3.15 34.95
C ALA A 167 -26.42 -2.32 35.65
N PRO A 168 -27.38 -2.95 36.35
CA PRO A 168 -28.45 -2.22 37.03
C PRO A 168 -27.85 -1.33 38.13
N ILE A 169 -28.18 -0.05 38.09
CA ILE A 169 -27.81 0.93 39.12
C ILE A 169 -28.51 0.51 40.43
N ASP A 170 -27.74 -0.04 41.37
CA ASP A 170 -28.22 -0.30 42.73
C ASP A 170 -28.34 1.03 43.47
N MET A 171 -29.59 1.45 43.71
CA MET A 171 -29.92 2.60 44.53
C MET A 171 -30.11 2.17 45.99
N THR A 172 -29.03 1.80 46.67
CA THR A 172 -29.03 1.73 48.13
C THR A 172 -27.73 2.29 48.74
N GLU A 173 -27.91 3.09 49.80
CA GLU A 173 -26.93 3.71 50.71
C GLU A 173 -26.25 5.05 50.35
N THR A 174 -26.93 6.12 50.79
CA THR A 174 -26.46 7.16 51.74
C THR A 174 -24.96 7.53 51.83
N GLY A 175 -24.70 8.80 51.49
CA GLY A 175 -23.96 9.72 52.37
C GLY A 175 -22.43 9.67 52.34
N GLY A 176 -21.81 10.63 51.64
CA GLY A 176 -20.41 10.97 51.87
C GLY A 176 -19.76 11.72 50.73
N ASN A 177 -19.49 13.01 50.96
CA ASN A 177 -18.56 13.84 50.18
C ASN A 177 -17.33 13.02 49.78
N ASN A 178 -17.02 12.92 48.49
CA ASN A 178 -15.65 12.79 48.00
C ASN A 178 -15.54 13.17 46.52
N ASN A 179 -14.55 14.01 46.25
CA ASN A 179 -14.22 14.63 44.98
C ASN A 179 -14.17 13.61 43.83
N VAL A 180 -14.97 13.83 42.79
CA VAL A 180 -14.85 13.13 41.51
C VAL A 180 -13.56 13.59 40.85
N LYS A 181 -12.48 12.83 41.09
CA LYS A 181 -11.26 12.92 40.29
C LYS A 181 -11.59 12.26 38.96
N ALA A 182 -11.73 13.06 37.90
CA ALA A 182 -11.78 12.56 36.54
C ALA A 182 -10.45 11.84 36.26
N ASN A 183 -10.48 10.51 36.35
CA ASN A 183 -9.35 9.69 35.96
C ASN A 183 -9.31 9.73 34.44
N THR A 184 -8.40 10.53 33.89
CA THR A 184 -8.00 10.46 32.50
C THR A 184 -7.58 9.03 32.20
N SER A 185 -8.44 8.33 31.47
CA SER A 185 -8.14 7.07 30.80
C SER A 185 -6.77 7.21 30.14
N LYS A 186 -5.79 6.46 30.63
CA LYS A 186 -4.49 6.33 29.98
C LYS A 186 -4.73 5.69 28.62
N SER A 187 -4.59 6.49 27.56
CA SER A 187 -4.44 5.98 26.20
C SER A 187 -3.30 4.93 26.21
N PRO A 188 -3.56 3.67 25.86
CA PRO A 188 -2.50 2.69 25.76
C PRO A 188 -1.65 3.04 24.53
N SER A 189 -0.35 3.14 24.76
CA SER A 189 0.68 3.35 23.74
C SER A 189 0.45 2.45 22.53
N HIS A 190 0.26 3.06 21.35
CA HIS A 190 0.04 2.43 20.04
C HIS A 190 1.07 1.36 19.66
N SER A 191 2.22 1.30 20.34
CA SER A 191 3.32 0.37 20.07
C SER A 191 3.09 -1.08 20.50
N ARG A 192 2.02 -1.42 21.23
CA ARG A 192 1.72 -2.83 21.63
C ARG A 192 0.74 -3.58 20.74
N LEU A 193 0.11 -2.92 19.75
CA LEU A 193 -1.00 -3.52 18.98
C LEU A 193 -0.57 -4.29 17.73
N LEU A 194 0.72 -4.28 17.36
CA LEU A 194 1.23 -4.95 16.15
C LEU A 194 1.72 -6.40 16.37
N LEU A 195 1.63 -6.94 17.58
CA LEU A 195 2.27 -8.22 17.93
C LEU A 195 1.41 -9.49 18.07
N PRO A 196 0.07 -9.55 17.87
CA PRO A 196 -0.64 -10.81 18.13
C PRO A 196 -0.58 -11.83 16.98
N CYS A 197 0.17 -11.59 15.89
CA CYS A 197 0.22 -12.53 14.75
C CYS A 197 1.25 -13.67 14.88
N TYR A 198 2.00 -13.81 15.99
CA TYR A 198 3.04 -14.84 16.11
C TYR A 198 2.64 -16.13 16.85
N ASP A 199 1.44 -16.23 17.43
CA ASP A 199 1.01 -17.41 18.20
C ASP A 199 -0.12 -18.19 17.52
N LEU A 200 0.14 -18.70 16.30
CA LEU A 200 -0.68 -19.75 15.68
C LEU A 200 0.23 -20.68 14.86
N GLN A 201 0.91 -21.58 15.57
CA GLN A 201 1.43 -22.84 15.04
C GLN A 201 1.25 -23.96 16.07
#